data_AF-A0A6N7EHV7-F1
#
_entry.id   AF-A0A6N7EHV7-F1
#
_cell.length_a   1.000
_cell.length_b   1.000
_cell.length_c   1.000
_cell.angle_alpha   90.00
_cell.angle_beta   90.00
_cell.angle_gamma   90.00
#
_symmetry.space_group_name_H-M   'P 1'
#
loop_
_entity.id
_entity.type
_entity.pdbx_description
1 polymer ?
#
loop_
_entity_poly.entity_id
_entity_poly.type
_entity_poly.pdbx_seq_one_letter_code
_entity_poly.pdbx_strand_id
1 'polypeptide(L)'
;MPDVPPMIRQQQILSEISRWAAGQGTPGWDQMQVHLTARGRAWDVGFVVRHGTRSTGWVGPVEPGGPLQADADELRQVTYRHPVGAPQSAIVTLGATGWPDPRISMDASFNYDDEPHYVVDDQPRVSAEDLVDDYSRFPRTRAATPAWVLERVQSAGLRLPFVEEPAPPAPDWSAGTAEDAAATVGSQTDETVPAREEQTLPSAERAALTERPADIDLLVDRDGIPPSDGRRPHQRRGRIDGRASWRDILVSIGTPLVLVDGAGVWVVVRRAAGFADVVVGVVEQTAITTQGLPEVSVHPVSGHDPWELADADAHLELHYLSVPGPVEEVLEAAHDGHVWQRPATRGVAPDNAAVRAALAAHEISRDQRGLETPRA
;
A
#
# COMPACT_ATOMS: atom_id res chain seq x y z
N MET A 1 5.32 -10.46 -26.01
CA MET A 1 4.31 -10.66 -24.94
C MET A 1 3.90 -9.29 -24.45
N PRO A 2 2.61 -9.03 -24.19
CA PRO A 2 2.21 -7.75 -23.60
C PRO A 2 2.86 -7.62 -22.22
N ASP A 3 3.36 -6.41 -21.93
CA ASP A 3 4.03 -6.06 -20.68
C ASP A 3 2.98 -6.09 -19.55
N VAL A 4 3.07 -7.08 -18.65
CA VAL A 4 2.13 -7.22 -17.53
C VAL A 4 2.47 -6.11 -16.54
N PRO A 5 1.50 -5.29 -16.09
CA PRO A 5 1.76 -4.25 -15.10
C PRO A 5 2.49 -4.82 -13.87
N PRO A 6 3.53 -4.15 -13.34
CA PRO A 6 4.36 -4.69 -12.24
C PRO A 6 3.56 -5.18 -11.04
N MET A 7 2.47 -4.49 -10.69
CA MET A 7 1.58 -4.86 -9.59
C MET A 7 0.82 -6.17 -9.84
N ILE A 8 0.37 -6.40 -11.08
CA ILE A 8 -0.29 -7.67 -11.47
C ILE A 8 0.75 -8.79 -11.45
N ARG A 9 1.96 -8.52 -11.96
CA ARG A 9 3.04 -9.52 -11.95
C ARG A 9 3.47 -9.88 -10.53
N GLN A 10 3.59 -8.90 -9.64
CA GLN A 10 3.85 -9.10 -8.22
C GLN A 10 2.80 -10.02 -7.57
N GLN A 11 1.51 -9.82 -7.83
CA GLN A 11 0.46 -10.69 -7.29
C GLN A 11 0.53 -12.13 -7.82
N GLN A 12 0.89 -12.32 -9.09
CA GLN A 12 1.09 -13.64 -9.68
C GLN A 12 2.24 -14.38 -8.99
N ILE A 13 3.39 -13.70 -8.83
CA ILE A 13 4.58 -14.24 -8.17
C ILE A 13 4.26 -14.61 -6.71
N LEU A 14 3.58 -13.72 -5.97
CA LEU A 14 3.17 -14.01 -4.59
C LEU A 14 2.21 -15.22 -4.52
N SER A 15 1.35 -15.40 -5.52
CA SER A 15 0.46 -16.56 -5.60
C SER A 15 1.23 -17.86 -5.90
N GLU A 16 2.29 -17.79 -6.70
CA GLU A 16 3.20 -18.91 -6.99
C GLU A 16 3.99 -19.32 -5.74
N ILE A 17 4.59 -18.36 -5.04
CA ILE A 17 5.27 -18.55 -3.76
C ILE A 17 4.31 -19.14 -2.72
N SER A 18 3.08 -18.63 -2.64
CA SER A 18 2.08 -19.12 -1.69
C SER A 18 1.64 -20.55 -1.98
N ARG A 19 1.47 -20.91 -3.26
CA ARG A 19 1.16 -22.28 -3.66
C ARG A 19 2.29 -23.23 -3.29
N TRP A 20 3.54 -22.81 -3.54
CA TRP A 20 4.71 -23.58 -3.14
C TRP A 20 4.75 -23.77 -1.60
N ALA A 21 4.52 -22.70 -0.84
CA ALA A 21 4.53 -22.70 0.62
C ALA A 21 3.43 -23.59 1.22
N ALA A 22 2.20 -23.50 0.70
CA ALA A 22 1.10 -24.35 1.13
C ALA A 22 1.41 -25.85 0.95
N GLY A 23 2.22 -26.21 -0.05
CA GLY A 23 2.71 -27.56 -0.28
C GLY A 23 3.76 -28.05 0.72
N GLN A 24 4.37 -27.16 1.51
CA GLN A 24 5.34 -27.53 2.55
C GLN A 24 4.68 -27.91 3.88
N GLY A 25 3.46 -27.40 4.15
CA GLY A 25 2.74 -27.64 5.40
C GLY A 25 1.86 -28.89 5.36
N THR A 26 1.74 -29.59 6.49
CA THR A 26 0.71 -30.63 6.65
C THR A 26 -0.69 -29.99 6.70
N PRO A 27 -1.69 -30.47 5.96
CA PRO A 27 -3.06 -29.97 6.02
C PRO A 27 -3.59 -29.80 7.44
N GLY A 28 -4.35 -28.72 7.68
CA GLY A 28 -4.98 -28.41 8.97
C GLY A 28 -4.50 -27.12 9.64
N TRP A 29 -3.47 -26.45 9.14
CA TRP A 29 -2.99 -25.18 9.69
C TRP A 29 -3.98 -24.03 9.50
N ASP A 30 -3.95 -23.06 10.42
CA ASP A 30 -4.79 -21.85 10.37
C ASP A 30 -4.05 -20.69 9.70
N GLN A 31 -2.74 -20.58 9.97
CA GLN A 31 -1.87 -19.55 9.43
C GLN A 31 -0.47 -20.08 9.13
N MET A 32 0.13 -19.63 8.04
CA MET A 32 1.53 -19.87 7.68
C MET A 32 2.19 -18.56 7.27
N GLN A 33 3.36 -18.25 7.82
CA GLN A 33 4.20 -17.15 7.36
C GLN A 33 5.45 -17.70 6.69
N VAL A 34 5.77 -17.16 5.53
CA VAL A 34 6.97 -17.47 4.75
C VAL A 34 7.87 -16.25 4.81
N HIS A 35 9.04 -16.41 5.39
CA HIS A 35 10.04 -15.36 5.54
C HIS A 35 11.09 -15.56 4.45
N LEU A 36 11.12 -14.65 3.48
CA LEU A 36 12.09 -14.64 2.38
C LEU A 36 13.16 -13.62 2.70
N THR A 37 14.41 -14.06 2.86
CA THR A 37 15.55 -13.17 3.14
C THR A 37 16.54 -13.24 1.99
N ALA A 38 16.82 -12.10 1.37
CA ALA A 38 17.85 -12.02 0.33
C ALA A 38 19.24 -12.06 0.95
N ARG A 39 20.15 -12.87 0.39
CA ARG A 39 21.57 -12.93 0.74
C ARG A 39 22.40 -12.94 -0.53
N GLY A 40 22.74 -11.74 -1.01
CA GLY A 40 23.36 -11.59 -2.31
C GLY A 40 22.45 -12.22 -3.36
N ARG A 41 22.96 -13.18 -4.13
CA ARG A 41 22.20 -13.89 -5.17
C ARG A 41 21.38 -15.07 -4.65
N ALA A 42 21.57 -15.44 -3.38
CA ALA A 42 20.83 -16.51 -2.75
C ALA A 42 19.63 -15.97 -1.97
N TRP A 43 18.71 -16.88 -1.66
CA TRP A 43 17.57 -16.64 -0.81
C TRP A 43 17.55 -17.66 0.30
N ASP A 44 17.27 -17.23 1.53
CA ASP A 44 16.91 -18.14 2.60
C ASP A 44 15.40 -18.08 2.84
N VAL A 45 14.83 -19.24 3.19
CA VAL A 45 13.39 -19.35 3.48
C VAL A 45 13.16 -19.88 4.88
N GLY A 46 12.45 -19.09 5.67
CA GLY A 46 11.94 -19.44 6.98
C GLY A 46 10.42 -19.61 6.97
N PHE A 47 9.92 -20.41 7.91
CA PHE A 47 8.50 -20.66 8.10
C PHE A 47 8.09 -20.46 9.55
N VAL A 48 6.90 -19.88 9.73
CA VAL A 48 6.17 -19.92 10.99
C VAL A 48 4.78 -20.47 10.68
N VAL A 49 4.47 -21.66 11.20
CA VAL A 49 3.17 -22.31 11.00
C VAL A 49 2.40 -22.30 12.31
N ARG A 50 1.10 -22.05 12.25
CA ARG A 50 0.19 -22.10 13.39
C ARG A 50 -0.89 -23.14 13.15
N HIS A 51 -0.91 -24.15 14.01
CA HIS A 51 -1.94 -25.18 14.06
C HIS A 51 -2.16 -25.59 15.52
N GLY A 52 -3.05 -24.87 16.21
CA GLY A 52 -3.20 -24.95 17.68
C GLY A 52 -2.00 -24.36 18.44
N THR A 53 -0.80 -24.90 18.21
CA THR A 53 0.49 -24.38 18.67
C THR A 53 1.29 -23.76 17.51
N ARG A 54 2.21 -22.84 17.85
CA ARG A 54 3.14 -22.23 16.89
C ARG A 54 4.33 -23.16 16.69
N SER A 55 4.64 -23.49 15.45
CA SER A 55 5.89 -24.13 15.05
C SER A 55 6.68 -23.18 14.14
N THR A 56 8.00 -23.22 14.25
CA THR A 56 8.92 -22.54 13.34
C THR A 56 9.75 -23.58 12.61
N GLY A 57 10.15 -23.27 11.40
CA GLY A 57 10.99 -24.12 10.58
C GLY A 57 11.87 -23.26 9.68
N TRP A 58 13.04 -23.77 9.34
CA TRP A 58 13.92 -23.18 8.35
C TRP A 58 14.16 -24.21 7.27
N VAL A 59 13.91 -23.83 6.01
CA VAL A 59 14.07 -24.72 4.86
C VAL A 59 15.49 -24.69 4.32
N GLY A 60 16.24 -23.61 4.60
CA GLY A 60 17.59 -23.45 4.08
C GLY A 60 17.69 -22.39 2.98
N PRO A 61 18.87 -22.28 2.36
CA PRO A 61 19.00 -21.57 1.10
C PRO A 61 18.15 -22.27 0.04
N VAL A 62 17.44 -21.48 -0.77
CA VAL A 62 16.68 -21.98 -1.93
C VAL A 62 17.64 -22.59 -2.94
N GLU A 63 17.21 -23.69 -3.56
CA GLU A 63 17.96 -24.35 -4.62
C GLU A 63 18.29 -23.38 -5.76
N PRO A 64 19.58 -23.24 -6.14
CA PRO A 64 19.98 -22.39 -7.25
C PRO A 64 19.32 -22.79 -8.58
N GLY A 65 18.69 -21.85 -9.27
CA GLY A 65 17.94 -22.07 -10.51
C GLY A 65 16.57 -22.71 -10.33
N GLY A 66 16.15 -22.98 -9.09
CA GLY A 66 14.83 -23.52 -8.77
C GLY A 66 13.71 -22.49 -8.98
N PRO A 67 12.44 -22.95 -9.12
CA PRO A 67 11.30 -22.07 -9.38
C PRO A 67 11.11 -21.01 -8.29
N LEU A 68 11.27 -21.38 -7.02
CA LEU A 68 11.15 -20.43 -5.92
C LEU A 68 12.21 -19.32 -5.96
N GLN A 69 13.44 -19.62 -6.41
CA GLN A 69 14.46 -18.59 -6.56
C GLN A 69 14.11 -17.64 -7.70
N ALA A 70 13.66 -18.18 -8.84
CA ALA A 70 13.23 -17.37 -9.97
C ALA A 70 12.07 -16.43 -9.57
N ASP A 71 11.07 -16.96 -8.87
CA ASP A 71 9.94 -16.20 -8.34
C ASP A 71 10.42 -15.11 -7.37
N ALA A 72 11.32 -15.43 -6.44
CA ALA A 72 11.83 -14.47 -5.47
C ALA A 72 12.71 -13.37 -6.12
N ASP A 73 13.55 -13.73 -7.10
CA ASP A 73 14.35 -12.78 -7.86
C ASP A 73 13.47 -11.83 -8.68
N GLU A 74 12.44 -12.36 -9.33
CA GLU A 74 11.49 -11.54 -10.08
C GLU A 74 10.67 -10.65 -9.13
N LEU A 75 10.28 -11.16 -7.95
CA LEU A 75 9.61 -10.38 -6.91
C LEU A 75 10.42 -9.14 -6.54
N ARG A 76 11.75 -9.26 -6.42
CA ARG A 76 12.63 -8.12 -6.14
C ARG A 76 12.75 -7.15 -7.30
N GLN A 77 12.71 -7.63 -8.54
CA GLN A 77 12.74 -6.76 -9.71
C GLN A 77 11.46 -5.92 -9.80
N VAL A 78 10.29 -6.54 -9.63
CA VAL A 78 9.00 -5.82 -9.75
C VAL A 78 8.72 -4.90 -8.55
N THR A 79 9.37 -5.15 -7.41
CA THR A 79 9.27 -4.30 -6.20
C THR A 79 10.43 -3.32 -6.04
N TYR A 80 11.38 -3.31 -6.97
CA TYR A 80 12.49 -2.36 -6.97
C TYR A 80 12.01 -0.93 -7.20
N ARG A 81 12.53 0.00 -6.40
CA ARG A 81 12.22 1.44 -6.50
C ARG A 81 13.51 2.21 -6.61
N HIS A 82 13.83 2.81 -7.75
CA HIS A 82 15.02 3.68 -7.86
C HIS A 82 14.72 5.06 -7.23
N PRO A 83 15.58 5.61 -6.34
CA PRO A 83 16.85 5.08 -5.84
C PRO A 83 16.76 4.49 -4.42
N VAL A 84 15.58 4.00 -4.01
CA VAL A 84 15.32 3.40 -2.69
C VAL A 84 15.84 1.96 -2.59
N GLY A 85 15.96 1.24 -3.68
CA GLY A 85 16.41 -0.15 -3.71
C GLY A 85 15.28 -1.17 -3.85
N ALA A 86 15.66 -2.45 -3.78
CA ALA A 86 14.74 -3.57 -3.63
C ALA A 86 14.61 -3.94 -2.15
N PRO A 87 13.52 -4.60 -1.73
CA PRO A 87 13.37 -5.05 -0.36
C PRO A 87 14.50 -6.01 0.05
N GLN A 88 14.91 -5.91 1.31
CA GLN A 88 15.90 -6.76 1.99
C GLN A 88 15.30 -8.12 2.38
N SER A 89 14.03 -8.11 2.78
CA SER A 89 13.26 -9.30 3.07
C SER A 89 11.78 -9.10 2.75
N ALA A 90 11.05 -10.19 2.62
CA ALA A 90 9.60 -10.19 2.46
C ALA A 90 8.97 -11.25 3.36
N ILE A 91 7.79 -10.96 3.91
CA ILE A 91 7.00 -11.93 4.66
C ILE A 91 5.69 -12.15 3.92
N VAL A 92 5.46 -13.38 3.48
CA VAL A 92 4.19 -13.78 2.85
C VAL A 92 3.37 -14.53 3.89
N THR A 93 2.20 -14.00 4.24
CA THR A 93 1.28 -14.61 5.21
C THR A 93 0.13 -15.27 4.48
N LEU A 94 -0.08 -16.55 4.75
CA LEU A 94 -1.20 -17.35 4.29
C LEU A 94 -2.14 -17.63 5.46
N GLY A 95 -3.44 -17.48 5.24
CA GLY A 95 -4.50 -17.96 6.13
C GLY A 95 -5.29 -19.06 5.44
N ALA A 96 -5.71 -20.09 6.18
CA ALA A 96 -6.52 -21.18 5.65
C ALA A 96 -7.77 -21.39 6.51
N THR A 97 -8.93 -21.53 5.87
CA THR A 97 -10.20 -21.85 6.55
C THR A 97 -11.00 -22.90 5.78
N GLY A 98 -11.70 -23.79 6.48
CA GLY A 98 -12.61 -24.76 5.83
C GLY A 98 -11.97 -26.05 5.33
N TRP A 99 -10.94 -26.56 6.00
CA TRP A 99 -10.36 -27.88 5.73
C TRP A 99 -11.43 -29.00 5.62
N PRO A 100 -11.24 -30.02 4.77
CA PRO A 100 -10.03 -30.36 4.01
C PRO A 100 -9.83 -29.62 2.68
N ASP A 101 -10.78 -28.80 2.24
CA ASP A 101 -10.68 -27.99 1.01
C ASP A 101 -10.63 -26.49 1.38
N PRO A 102 -9.45 -26.01 1.81
CA PRO A 102 -9.34 -24.72 2.46
C PRO A 102 -9.50 -23.56 1.48
N ARG A 103 -10.20 -22.53 1.92
CA ARG A 103 -10.10 -21.19 1.34
C ARG A 103 -8.83 -20.53 1.85
N ILE A 104 -7.89 -20.29 0.95
CA ILE A 104 -6.61 -19.65 1.26
C ILE A 104 -6.72 -18.14 1.02
N SER A 105 -6.40 -17.36 2.06
CA SER A 105 -6.09 -15.92 1.94
C SER A 105 -4.58 -15.72 1.95
N MET A 106 -4.12 -14.64 1.31
CA MET A 106 -2.70 -14.30 1.21
C MET A 106 -2.53 -12.81 1.43
N ASP A 107 -1.47 -12.44 2.15
CA ASP A 107 -0.97 -11.08 2.34
C ASP A 107 0.56 -11.10 2.24
N ALA A 108 1.18 -9.97 1.90
CA ALA A 108 2.63 -9.86 1.83
C ALA A 108 3.12 -8.49 2.32
N SER A 109 4.19 -8.49 3.12
CA SER A 109 4.91 -7.30 3.54
C SER A 109 6.35 -7.32 3.03
N PHE A 110 6.87 -6.13 2.73
CA PHE A 110 8.21 -5.94 2.18
C PHE A 110 9.00 -5.01 3.09
N ASN A 111 10.17 -5.48 3.51
CA ASN A 111 11.06 -4.73 4.36
C ASN A 111 12.18 -4.11 3.52
N TYR A 112 12.24 -2.78 3.46
CA TYR A 112 13.30 -2.06 2.74
C TYR A 112 14.42 -1.57 3.65
N ASP A 113 14.12 -1.42 4.94
CA ASP A 113 14.87 -0.54 5.84
C ASP A 113 15.45 -1.26 7.04
N ASP A 114 14.70 -2.20 7.62
CA ASP A 114 15.12 -2.90 8.82
C ASP A 114 16.02 -4.10 8.50
N GLU A 115 16.75 -4.55 9.51
CA GLU A 115 17.45 -5.83 9.41
C GLU A 115 16.44 -6.98 9.26
N PRO A 116 16.65 -7.94 8.34
CA PRO A 116 15.72 -9.05 8.17
C PRO A 116 15.42 -9.79 9.47
N HIS A 117 14.18 -10.21 9.63
CA HIS A 117 13.81 -11.13 10.72
C HIS A 117 14.28 -12.54 10.37
N TYR A 118 14.91 -13.22 11.32
CA TYR A 118 15.40 -14.58 11.18
C TYR A 118 14.59 -15.49 12.09
N VAL A 119 13.99 -16.53 11.52
CA VAL A 119 12.97 -17.35 12.21
C VAL A 119 13.55 -18.36 13.18
N VAL A 120 14.85 -18.68 13.03
CA VAL A 120 15.62 -19.58 13.88
C VAL A 120 16.99 -18.98 14.15
N ASP A 121 17.60 -19.34 15.28
CA ASP A 121 18.85 -18.72 15.74
C ASP A 121 20.04 -19.03 14.82
N ASP A 122 20.08 -20.24 14.26
CA ASP A 122 21.14 -20.75 13.39
C ASP A 122 20.98 -20.36 11.91
N GLN A 123 19.94 -19.60 11.56
CA GLN A 123 19.78 -19.08 10.21
C GLN A 123 20.96 -18.15 9.84
N PRO A 124 21.62 -18.36 8.68
CA PRO A 124 22.69 -17.50 8.23
C PRO A 124 22.25 -16.03 8.13
N ARG A 125 23.03 -15.13 8.73
CA ARG A 125 22.79 -13.68 8.64
C ARG A 125 23.30 -13.13 7.32
N VAL A 126 22.73 -12.01 6.87
CA VAL A 126 23.19 -11.32 5.66
C VAL A 126 24.59 -10.76 5.94
N SER A 127 25.58 -11.18 5.15
CA SER A 127 26.97 -10.72 5.26
C SER A 127 27.18 -9.34 4.61
N ALA A 128 28.34 -8.73 4.86
CA ALA A 128 28.69 -7.46 4.20
C ALA A 128 28.88 -7.65 2.68
N GLU A 129 29.43 -8.79 2.26
CA GLU A 129 29.63 -9.17 0.87
C GLU A 129 28.29 -9.38 0.15
N ASP A 130 27.32 -10.03 0.83
CA ASP A 130 25.95 -10.18 0.33
C ASP A 130 25.31 -8.81 0.03
N LEU A 131 25.48 -7.85 0.95
CA LEU A 131 24.97 -6.49 0.79
C LEU A 131 25.64 -5.74 -0.37
N VAL A 132 26.94 -5.92 -0.57
CA VAL A 132 27.66 -5.29 -1.70
C VAL A 132 27.18 -5.85 -3.05
N ASP A 133 27.06 -7.17 -3.19
CA ASP A 133 26.51 -7.78 -4.41
C ASP A 133 25.04 -7.39 -4.63
N ASP A 134 24.28 -7.24 -3.56
CA ASP A 134 22.89 -6.81 -3.63
C ASP A 134 22.74 -5.37 -4.13
N TYR A 135 23.47 -4.43 -3.51
CA TYR A 135 23.40 -3.01 -3.84
C TYR A 135 24.03 -2.70 -5.19
N SER A 136 24.87 -3.59 -5.72
CA SER A 136 25.35 -3.51 -7.11
C SER A 136 24.23 -3.78 -8.11
N ARG A 137 23.23 -4.59 -7.76
CA ARG A 137 22.08 -4.93 -8.61
C ARG A 137 20.88 -4.02 -8.38
N PHE A 138 20.66 -3.62 -7.14
CA PHE A 138 19.57 -2.74 -6.73
C PHE A 138 20.13 -1.49 -6.06
N PRO A 139 20.73 -0.58 -6.84
CA PRO A 139 21.45 0.55 -6.30
C PRO A 139 20.56 1.49 -5.49
N ARG A 140 21.15 2.05 -4.44
CA ARG A 140 20.53 3.00 -3.53
C ARG A 140 21.35 4.29 -3.43
N THR A 141 20.71 5.42 -3.14
CA THR A 141 21.47 6.59 -2.64
C THR A 141 21.97 6.30 -1.22
N ARG A 142 22.97 7.07 -0.78
CA ARG A 142 23.43 7.00 0.61
C ARG A 142 22.32 7.33 1.61
N ALA A 143 21.46 8.29 1.27
CA ALA A 143 20.32 8.70 2.10
C ALA A 143 19.24 7.61 2.24
N ALA A 144 19.03 6.80 1.19
CA ALA A 144 18.07 5.69 1.22
C ALA A 144 18.67 4.35 1.71
N THR A 145 19.90 4.38 2.22
CA THR A 145 20.58 3.20 2.75
C THR A 145 20.44 3.15 4.26
N PRO A 146 19.89 2.06 4.83
CA PRO A 146 19.70 1.94 6.27
C PRO A 146 21.02 1.94 7.06
N ALA A 147 20.97 2.45 8.29
CA ALA A 147 22.14 2.59 9.15
C ALA A 147 22.84 1.24 9.42
N TRP A 148 22.08 0.18 9.66
CA TRP A 148 22.64 -1.15 9.94
C TRP A 148 23.44 -1.71 8.75
N VAL A 149 23.02 -1.40 7.51
CA VAL A 149 23.74 -1.79 6.29
C VAL A 149 25.07 -1.05 6.22
N LEU A 150 25.04 0.26 6.46
CA LEU A 150 26.24 1.10 6.46
C LEU A 150 27.25 0.60 7.49
N GLU A 151 26.80 0.36 8.72
CA GLU A 151 27.63 -0.14 9.81
C GLU A 151 28.25 -1.50 9.48
N ARG A 152 27.45 -2.44 8.98
CA ARG A 152 27.91 -3.80 8.64
C ARG A 152 28.96 -3.80 7.54
N VAL A 153 28.72 -3.06 6.47
CA VAL A 153 29.64 -2.99 5.33
C VAL A 153 30.93 -2.25 5.71
N GLN A 154 30.83 -1.15 6.46
CA GLN A 154 32.00 -0.40 6.93
C GLN A 154 32.85 -1.20 7.91
N SER A 155 32.22 -1.95 8.83
CA SER A 155 32.92 -2.81 9.79
C SER A 155 33.71 -3.93 9.10
N ALA A 156 33.26 -4.37 7.93
CA ALA A 156 33.99 -5.31 7.07
C ALA A 156 35.06 -4.65 6.18
N GLY A 157 35.23 -3.33 6.24
CA GLY A 157 36.17 -2.59 5.39
C GLY A 157 35.74 -2.48 3.92
N LEU A 158 34.47 -2.76 3.62
CA LEU A 158 33.90 -2.73 2.28
C LEU A 158 33.22 -1.38 1.98
N ARG A 159 32.79 -1.20 0.72
CA ARG A 159 32.09 0.01 0.27
C ARG A 159 30.88 -0.34 -0.59
N LEU A 160 29.78 0.37 -0.40
CA LEU A 160 28.58 0.25 -1.22
C LEU A 160 28.67 1.13 -2.48
N PRO A 161 28.14 0.67 -3.62
CA PRO A 161 28.04 1.45 -4.85
C PRO A 161 26.82 2.39 -4.80
N PHE A 162 26.92 3.51 -4.08
CA PHE A 162 25.83 4.49 -4.06
C PHE A 162 25.62 5.12 -5.43
N VAL A 163 24.36 5.33 -5.80
CA VAL A 163 24.01 6.25 -6.90
C VAL A 163 24.05 7.68 -6.40
N GLU A 164 24.50 8.59 -7.26
CA GLU A 164 24.52 10.02 -6.96
C GLU A 164 23.10 10.55 -6.81
N GLU A 165 22.91 11.39 -5.79
CA GLU A 165 21.69 12.15 -5.63
C GLU A 165 21.69 13.26 -6.69
N PRO A 166 20.64 13.41 -7.53
CA PRO A 166 20.63 14.44 -8.54
C PRO A 166 20.76 15.81 -7.86
N ALA A 167 21.79 16.57 -8.25
CA ALA A 167 22.05 17.88 -7.69
C ALA A 167 20.81 18.78 -7.82
N PRO A 168 20.42 19.52 -6.78
CA PRO A 168 19.33 20.48 -6.90
C PRO A 168 19.68 21.49 -8.01
N PRO A 169 18.76 21.81 -8.93
CA PRO A 169 19.06 22.77 -9.98
C PRO A 169 19.43 24.12 -9.34
N ALA A 170 20.51 24.73 -9.83
CA ALA A 170 20.91 26.06 -9.40
C ALA A 170 19.74 27.03 -9.63
N PRO A 171 19.42 27.91 -8.67
CA PRO A 171 18.33 28.86 -8.84
C PRO A 171 18.68 29.81 -9.99
N ASP A 172 17.92 29.71 -11.08
CA ASP A 172 17.99 30.62 -12.21
C ASP A 172 17.32 31.95 -11.81
N TRP A 173 18.15 32.90 -11.36
CA TRP A 173 17.75 34.28 -11.14
C TRP A 173 17.86 35.08 -12.45
N SER A 174 17.10 34.65 -13.47
CA SER A 174 16.93 35.41 -14.71
C SER A 174 15.48 35.87 -14.81
N ALA A 175 15.31 37.18 -14.67
CA ALA A 175 14.05 37.90 -14.60
C ALA A 175 13.06 37.56 -15.73
N GLY A 176 11.80 37.34 -15.35
CA GLY A 176 10.64 37.36 -16.23
C GLY A 176 9.53 38.17 -15.57
N THR A 177 9.39 39.41 -16.02
CA THR A 177 8.44 40.45 -15.62
C THR A 177 6.98 40.00 -15.61
N ALA A 178 6.27 40.44 -14.58
CA ALA A 178 4.82 40.35 -14.47
C ALA A 178 4.14 41.40 -15.37
N GLU A 179 3.50 40.93 -16.43
CA GLU A 179 2.42 41.54 -17.23
C GLU A 179 1.99 40.36 -18.14
N ASP A 180 0.78 39.82 -18.13
CA ASP A 180 -0.47 40.51 -18.34
C ASP A 180 -1.61 39.54 -17.98
N ALA A 181 -2.57 40.00 -17.17
CA ALA A 181 -3.74 39.25 -16.80
C ALA A 181 -4.96 39.96 -17.39
N ALA A 182 -5.44 39.52 -18.56
CA ALA A 182 -6.83 39.69 -18.96
C ALA A 182 -7.19 38.91 -20.23
N ALA A 183 -8.35 38.24 -20.14
CA ALA A 183 -9.26 37.87 -21.22
C ALA A 183 -8.80 36.79 -22.23
N THR A 184 -9.51 35.65 -22.23
CA THR A 184 -10.58 35.41 -23.22
C THR A 184 -11.31 34.12 -22.89
N VAL A 185 -12.61 34.27 -22.61
CA VAL A 185 -13.63 33.22 -22.65
C VAL A 185 -13.88 32.87 -24.12
N GLY A 186 -13.79 31.59 -24.46
CA GLY A 186 -14.15 31.07 -25.78
C GLY A 186 -14.55 29.60 -25.69
N SER A 187 -15.84 29.35 -25.56
CA SER A 187 -16.47 28.04 -25.77
C SER A 187 -16.42 27.64 -27.24
N GLN A 188 -16.11 26.37 -27.53
CA GLN A 188 -16.78 25.55 -28.56
C GLN A 188 -16.23 24.10 -28.51
N THR A 189 -17.10 23.16 -28.09
CA THR A 189 -17.71 22.06 -28.90
C THR A 189 -16.74 20.93 -29.23
N ASP A 190 -16.86 19.79 -28.57
CA ASP A 190 -17.80 18.68 -28.89
C ASP A 190 -17.14 17.73 -29.90
N GLU A 191 -16.47 16.71 -29.39
CA GLU A 191 -16.13 15.53 -30.18
C GLU A 191 -16.37 14.27 -29.35
N THR A 192 -17.43 13.59 -29.74
CA THR A 192 -18.03 12.40 -29.15
C THR A 192 -17.14 11.18 -29.38
N VAL A 193 -16.74 10.49 -28.31
CA VAL A 193 -16.17 9.12 -28.36
C VAL A 193 -17.15 8.17 -27.67
N PRO A 194 -17.52 7.03 -28.29
CA PRO A 194 -18.67 6.24 -27.87
C PRO A 194 -18.42 5.49 -26.55
N ALA A 195 -19.46 5.52 -25.71
CA ALA A 195 -19.57 4.81 -24.45
C ALA A 195 -19.42 3.29 -24.64
N ARG A 196 -18.53 2.69 -23.85
CA ARG A 196 -18.53 1.25 -23.58
C ARG A 196 -19.44 1.04 -22.38
N GLU A 197 -20.46 0.21 -22.55
CA GLU A 197 -21.52 -0.08 -21.58
C GLU A 197 -20.96 -0.47 -20.20
N GLU A 198 -20.90 0.50 -19.28
CA GLU A 198 -20.97 0.23 -17.86
C GLU A 198 -22.43 -0.06 -17.52
N GLN A 199 -22.69 -1.29 -17.08
CA GLN A 199 -23.98 -1.67 -16.51
C GLN A 199 -24.28 -0.79 -15.29
N THR A 200 -25.04 0.27 -15.54
CA THR A 200 -25.56 1.19 -14.53
C THR A 200 -26.79 0.52 -13.90
N LEU A 201 -26.68 0.11 -12.64
CA LEU A 201 -27.88 -0.11 -11.82
C LEU A 201 -28.52 1.27 -11.54
N PRO A 202 -29.85 1.39 -11.55
CA PRO A 202 -30.51 2.68 -11.47
C PRO A 202 -30.33 3.32 -10.08
N SER A 203 -29.76 4.53 -10.08
CA SER A 203 -29.69 5.44 -8.93
C SER A 203 -31.10 5.91 -8.56
N ALA A 204 -31.71 5.28 -7.57
CA ALA A 204 -32.76 5.92 -6.79
C ALA A 204 -32.09 6.88 -5.80
N GLU A 205 -32.54 8.13 -5.75
CA GLU A 205 -32.21 9.05 -4.65
C GLU A 205 -32.58 8.39 -3.32
N ARG A 206 -31.57 7.86 -2.60
CA ARG A 206 -31.78 7.21 -1.30
C ARG A 206 -31.91 8.27 -0.21
N ALA A 207 -33.11 8.39 0.34
CA ALA A 207 -33.43 9.28 1.46
C ALA A 207 -32.66 8.90 2.74
N ALA A 208 -32.34 9.88 3.59
CA ALA A 208 -31.78 9.61 4.92
C ALA A 208 -32.80 8.91 5.82
N LEU A 209 -32.33 8.09 6.77
CA LEU A 209 -33.20 7.45 7.76
C LEU A 209 -33.90 8.51 8.62
N THR A 210 -35.21 8.35 8.80
CA THR A 210 -36.02 9.23 9.67
C THR A 210 -36.11 8.72 11.11
N GLU A 211 -35.82 7.45 11.33
CA GLU A 211 -35.86 6.81 12.65
C GLU A 211 -34.60 5.96 12.86
N ARG A 212 -34.17 5.85 14.13
CA ARG A 212 -33.00 5.06 14.49
C ARG A 212 -33.28 3.56 14.31
N PRO A 213 -32.51 2.83 13.49
CA PRO A 213 -32.67 1.40 13.30
C PRO A 213 -32.17 0.63 14.52
N ALA A 214 -32.58 -0.63 14.65
CA ALA A 214 -32.08 -1.51 15.71
C ALA A 214 -30.62 -1.93 15.45
N ASP A 215 -30.30 -2.18 14.18
CA ASP A 215 -28.96 -2.55 13.73
C ASP A 215 -28.57 -1.70 12.51
N ILE A 216 -27.26 -1.52 12.32
CA ILE A 216 -26.67 -0.88 11.13
C ILE A 216 -25.69 -1.89 10.52
N ASP A 217 -25.79 -2.10 9.21
CA ASP A 217 -24.80 -2.88 8.48
C ASP A 217 -23.62 -1.97 8.12
N LEU A 218 -22.45 -2.36 8.58
CA LEU A 218 -21.23 -1.56 8.53
C LEU A 218 -20.30 -2.11 7.45
N LEU A 219 -19.83 -1.22 6.58
CA LEU A 219 -18.77 -1.46 5.62
C LEU A 219 -17.57 -0.59 5.99
N VAL A 220 -16.42 -1.20 6.24
CA VAL A 220 -15.19 -0.48 6.52
C VAL A 220 -14.22 -0.71 5.39
N ASP A 221 -13.66 0.37 4.88
CA ASP A 221 -12.69 0.39 3.80
C ASP A 221 -11.54 1.34 4.16
N ARG A 222 -10.53 1.41 3.29
CA ARG A 222 -9.37 2.28 3.51
C ARG A 222 -8.87 2.91 2.22
N ASP A 223 -7.98 3.89 2.38
CA ASP A 223 -7.21 4.43 1.28
C ASP A 223 -6.26 3.36 0.74
N GLY A 224 -6.41 3.07 -0.54
CA GLY A 224 -5.76 1.97 -1.22
C GLY A 224 -6.36 1.81 -2.61
N ILE A 225 -5.49 1.60 -3.60
CA ILE A 225 -5.94 1.38 -4.97
C ILE A 225 -6.64 0.02 -5.01
N PRO A 226 -7.96 -0.04 -5.30
CA PRO A 226 -8.64 -1.31 -5.43
C PRO A 226 -7.98 -2.12 -6.55
N PRO A 227 -7.60 -3.38 -6.32
CA PRO A 227 -7.07 -4.22 -7.37
C PRO A 227 -8.09 -4.38 -8.51
N SER A 228 -7.59 -4.70 -9.70
CA SER A 228 -8.36 -4.76 -10.95
C SER A 228 -9.49 -5.82 -10.94
N ASP A 229 -9.53 -6.69 -9.94
CA ASP A 229 -10.58 -7.67 -9.70
C ASP A 229 -11.77 -7.10 -8.89
N GLY A 230 -11.70 -5.81 -8.50
CA GLY A 230 -12.70 -5.12 -7.69
C GLY A 230 -12.76 -5.57 -6.23
N ARG A 231 -11.91 -6.52 -5.82
CA ARG A 231 -11.90 -7.04 -4.45
C ARG A 231 -11.15 -6.08 -3.55
N ARG A 232 -11.73 -5.74 -2.41
CA ARG A 232 -11.06 -4.92 -1.39
C ARG A 232 -10.70 -5.81 -0.21
N PRO A 233 -9.51 -6.45 -0.18
CA PRO A 233 -9.17 -7.49 0.81
C PRO A 233 -9.14 -6.99 2.26
N HIS A 234 -9.02 -5.67 2.46
CA HIS A 234 -9.09 -5.04 3.79
C HIS A 234 -10.49 -4.50 4.11
N GLN A 235 -11.44 -4.70 3.21
CA GLN A 235 -12.82 -4.31 3.44
C GLN A 235 -13.41 -5.24 4.50
N ARG A 236 -13.85 -4.66 5.61
CA ARG A 236 -14.52 -5.39 6.68
C ARG A 236 -16.02 -5.13 6.57
N ARG A 237 -16.79 -6.17 6.81
CA ARG A 237 -18.25 -6.08 6.92
C ARG A 237 -18.65 -6.54 8.31
N GLY A 238 -19.55 -5.82 8.92
CA GLY A 238 -20.04 -6.13 10.26
C GLY A 238 -21.45 -5.62 10.44
N ARG A 239 -22.02 -5.94 11.58
CA ARG A 239 -23.30 -5.41 12.03
C ARG A 239 -23.11 -4.86 13.42
N ILE A 240 -23.60 -3.65 13.64
CA ILE A 240 -23.47 -2.93 14.91
C ILE A 240 -24.86 -2.56 15.42
N ASP A 241 -24.99 -2.41 16.73
CA ASP A 241 -26.22 -1.89 17.35
C ASP A 241 -26.45 -0.44 16.86
N GLY A 242 -27.67 -0.09 16.48
CA GLY A 242 -28.02 1.26 16.03
C GLY A 242 -27.88 2.34 17.10
N ARG A 243 -27.63 1.95 18.36
CA ARG A 243 -27.29 2.83 19.49
C ARG A 243 -25.78 2.94 19.75
N ALA A 244 -24.94 2.23 19.01
CA ALA A 244 -23.50 2.31 19.15
C ALA A 244 -23.01 3.76 18.93
N SER A 245 -22.08 4.23 19.77
CA SER A 245 -21.43 5.51 19.56
C SER A 245 -20.29 5.39 18.55
N TRP A 246 -19.82 6.52 17.99
CA TRP A 246 -18.61 6.52 17.16
C TRP A 246 -17.41 5.91 17.86
N ARG A 247 -17.28 6.12 19.17
CA ARG A 247 -16.19 5.53 19.96
C ARG A 247 -16.31 4.00 19.98
N ASP A 248 -17.50 3.47 20.23
CA ASP A 248 -17.74 2.02 20.26
C ASP A 248 -17.46 1.38 18.90
N ILE A 249 -17.90 2.04 17.83
CA ILE A 249 -17.69 1.60 16.44
C ILE A 249 -16.18 1.58 16.12
N LEU A 250 -15.49 2.71 16.28
CA LEU A 250 -14.09 2.83 15.89
C LEU A 250 -13.14 1.98 16.74
N VAL A 251 -13.44 1.79 18.04
CA VAL A 251 -12.68 0.86 18.90
C VAL A 251 -12.93 -0.60 18.53
N SER A 252 -14.19 -1.00 18.28
CA SER A 252 -14.52 -2.40 17.98
C SER A 252 -14.01 -2.85 16.60
N ILE A 253 -14.01 -1.96 15.62
CA ILE A 253 -13.44 -2.21 14.29
C ILE A 253 -11.91 -2.26 14.37
N GLY A 254 -11.31 -1.42 15.21
CA GLY A 254 -9.87 -1.18 15.26
C GLY A 254 -9.35 -0.46 14.02
N THR A 255 -8.02 -0.44 13.84
CA THR A 255 -7.42 0.02 12.57
C THR A 255 -7.50 -1.10 11.52
N PRO A 256 -7.89 -0.79 10.27
CA PRO A 256 -7.96 -1.79 9.21
C PRO A 256 -6.57 -2.31 8.79
N LEU A 257 -5.52 -1.52 9.03
CA LEU A 257 -4.11 -1.90 8.87
C LEU A 257 -3.30 -1.40 10.08
N VAL A 258 -2.44 -2.27 10.60
CA VAL A 258 -1.41 -1.88 11.57
C VAL A 258 -0.28 -1.18 10.81
N LEU A 259 0.07 0.04 11.22
CA LEU A 259 1.20 0.76 10.67
C LEU A 259 2.52 0.11 11.13
N VAL A 260 3.48 0.01 10.22
CA VAL A 260 4.71 -0.80 10.36
C VAL A 260 5.66 -0.24 11.41
N ASP A 261 5.73 1.09 11.50
CA ASP A 261 6.43 1.86 12.53
C ASP A 261 5.73 1.79 13.90
N GLY A 262 4.59 1.11 13.98
CA GLY A 262 3.85 0.92 15.21
C GLY A 262 3.07 2.14 15.67
N ALA A 263 3.18 3.27 14.98
CA ALA A 263 2.47 4.49 15.31
C ALA A 263 1.96 5.22 14.06
N GLY A 264 0.87 5.96 14.18
CA GLY A 264 0.43 6.88 13.13
C GLY A 264 -1.08 7.08 13.11
N VAL A 265 -1.53 7.92 12.18
CA VAL A 265 -2.85 8.56 12.29
C VAL A 265 -3.72 8.22 11.09
N TRP A 266 -4.97 7.85 11.39
CA TRP A 266 -6.02 7.62 10.41
C TRP A 266 -7.13 8.64 10.61
N VAL A 267 -7.56 9.29 9.53
CA VAL A 267 -8.82 10.04 9.50
C VAL A 267 -9.89 9.11 8.95
N VAL A 268 -10.99 8.97 9.68
CA VAL A 268 -12.11 8.13 9.27
C VAL A 268 -13.19 9.02 8.68
N VAL A 269 -13.58 8.71 7.45
CA VAL A 269 -14.56 9.47 6.68
C VAL A 269 -15.73 8.56 6.34
N ARG A 270 -16.95 9.00 6.59
CA ARG A 270 -18.13 8.35 6.05
C ARG A 270 -18.25 8.74 4.58
N ARG A 271 -18.22 7.75 3.69
CA ARG A 271 -18.51 7.90 2.26
C ARG A 271 -19.84 7.26 1.95
N ALA A 272 -20.74 7.97 1.30
CA ALA A 272 -21.93 7.35 0.73
C ALA A 272 -22.22 7.95 -0.63
N ALA A 273 -22.63 7.09 -1.57
CA ALA A 273 -23.00 7.51 -2.91
C ALA A 273 -24.10 8.60 -2.84
N GLY A 274 -23.83 9.76 -3.46
CA GLY A 274 -24.76 10.88 -3.51
C GLY A 274 -24.76 11.82 -2.29
N PHE A 275 -23.88 11.60 -1.31
CA PHE A 275 -23.71 12.49 -0.16
C PHE A 275 -22.29 13.09 -0.13
N ALA A 276 -22.14 14.22 0.57
CA ALA A 276 -20.83 14.74 0.90
C ALA A 276 -20.10 13.79 1.88
N ASP A 277 -18.79 13.68 1.71
CA ASP A 277 -17.90 13.00 2.65
C ASP A 277 -17.97 13.71 4.01
N VAL A 278 -18.13 12.94 5.09
CA VAL A 278 -18.20 13.48 6.46
C VAL A 278 -17.09 12.87 7.30
N VAL A 279 -16.23 13.72 7.88
CA VAL A 279 -15.20 13.24 8.83
C VAL A 279 -15.87 12.84 10.14
N VAL A 280 -15.69 11.58 10.55
CA VAL A 280 -16.35 11.03 11.74
C VAL A 280 -15.44 10.92 12.95
N GLY A 281 -14.14 10.72 12.73
CA GLY A 281 -13.17 10.60 13.81
C GLY A 281 -11.73 10.48 13.32
N VAL A 282 -10.82 10.58 14.27
CA VAL A 282 -9.40 10.30 14.11
C VAL A 282 -9.04 9.10 14.97
N VAL A 283 -8.29 8.16 14.39
CA VAL A 283 -7.76 6.98 15.10
C VAL A 283 -6.24 7.06 15.05
N GLU A 284 -5.63 7.23 16.21
CA GLU A 284 -4.19 7.22 16.39
C GLU A 284 -3.77 5.83 16.85
N GLN A 285 -2.90 5.17 16.09
CA GLN A 285 -2.15 4.02 16.56
C GLN A 285 -0.95 4.54 17.35
N THR A 286 -0.81 4.16 18.61
CA THR A 286 0.25 4.65 19.51
C THR A 286 1.37 3.64 19.69
N ALA A 287 1.04 2.35 19.60
CA ALA A 287 2.00 1.26 19.73
C ALA A 287 1.48 -0.04 19.08
N ILE A 288 2.35 -1.05 19.04
CA ILE A 288 1.96 -2.45 18.80
C ILE A 288 2.24 -3.23 20.09
N THR A 289 1.20 -3.89 20.59
CA THR A 289 1.31 -4.75 21.77
C THR A 289 2.21 -5.96 21.48
N THR A 290 2.68 -6.64 22.53
CA THR A 290 3.47 -7.88 22.40
C THR A 290 2.74 -9.02 21.68
N GLN A 291 1.43 -8.90 21.48
CA GLN A 291 0.59 -9.84 20.74
C GLN A 291 0.40 -9.43 19.26
N GLY A 292 1.03 -8.35 18.81
CA GLY A 292 0.90 -7.84 17.43
C GLY A 292 -0.39 -7.06 17.19
N LEU A 293 -1.14 -6.72 18.23
CA LEU A 293 -2.36 -5.90 18.13
C LEU A 293 -2.01 -4.42 18.27
N PRO A 294 -2.59 -3.52 17.46
CA PRO A 294 -2.37 -2.10 17.58
C PRO A 294 -3.01 -1.59 18.87
N GLU A 295 -2.27 -0.81 19.65
CA GLU A 295 -2.82 0.05 20.68
C GLU A 295 -3.31 1.33 20.02
N VAL A 296 -4.58 1.69 20.25
CA VAL A 296 -5.23 2.79 19.53
C VAL A 296 -5.91 3.77 20.47
N SER A 297 -5.73 5.06 20.18
CA SER A 297 -6.51 6.17 20.73
C SER A 297 -7.55 6.62 19.71
N VAL A 298 -8.80 6.76 20.13
CA VAL A 298 -9.92 7.11 19.26
C VAL A 298 -10.49 8.47 19.67
N HIS A 299 -10.64 9.35 18.68
CA HIS A 299 -11.10 10.72 18.82
C HIS A 299 -12.28 10.97 17.87
N PRO A 300 -13.53 10.73 18.31
CA PRO A 300 -14.71 11.11 17.53
C PRO A 300 -14.76 12.63 17.35
N VAL A 301 -15.05 13.11 16.14
CA VAL A 301 -15.13 14.55 15.84
C VAL A 301 -16.47 14.97 15.23
N SER A 302 -17.25 14.01 14.70
CA SER A 302 -18.58 14.32 14.18
C SER A 302 -19.58 14.56 15.29
N GLY A 303 -20.42 15.59 15.11
CA GLY A 303 -21.59 15.86 15.96
C GLY A 303 -22.81 15.00 15.62
N HIS A 304 -22.75 14.21 14.54
CA HIS A 304 -23.83 13.29 14.14
C HIS A 304 -23.70 11.95 14.83
N ASP A 305 -24.82 11.32 15.15
CA ASP A 305 -24.83 9.91 15.55
C ASP A 305 -24.55 9.00 14.33
N PRO A 306 -24.00 7.78 14.53
CA PRO A 306 -23.73 6.85 13.42
C PRO A 306 -24.94 6.51 12.55
N TRP A 307 -26.12 6.35 13.16
CA TRP A 307 -27.35 6.03 12.43
C TRP A 307 -27.84 7.18 11.55
N GLU A 308 -27.53 8.43 11.90
CA GLU A 308 -27.90 9.61 11.11
C GLU A 308 -27.09 9.68 9.80
N LEU A 309 -25.92 9.05 9.79
CA LEU A 309 -25.06 8.95 8.61
C LEU A 309 -25.25 7.62 7.84
N ALA A 310 -26.10 6.72 8.29
CA ALA A 310 -26.44 5.52 7.52
C ALA A 310 -27.37 5.87 6.34
N ASP A 311 -27.33 5.09 5.27
CA ASP A 311 -28.26 5.25 4.15
C ASP A 311 -29.67 4.70 4.49
N ALA A 312 -30.61 4.85 3.55
CA ALA A 312 -32.00 4.39 3.70
C ALA A 312 -32.13 2.90 4.10
N ASP A 313 -31.14 2.08 3.75
CA ASP A 313 -31.11 0.64 4.01
C ASP A 313 -30.36 0.32 5.32
N ALA A 314 -30.07 1.34 6.14
CA ALA A 314 -29.24 1.25 7.35
C ALA A 314 -27.81 0.74 7.06
N HIS A 315 -27.25 1.09 5.91
CA HIS A 315 -25.85 0.84 5.60
C HIS A 315 -24.97 2.04 5.95
N LEU A 316 -23.87 1.78 6.65
CA LEU A 316 -22.87 2.77 6.98
C LEU A 316 -21.52 2.38 6.40
N GLU A 317 -20.98 3.21 5.51
CA GLU A 317 -19.68 2.99 4.88
C GLU A 317 -18.63 3.98 5.42
N LEU A 318 -17.57 3.43 6.02
CA LEU A 318 -16.45 4.17 6.61
C LEU A 318 -15.17 3.91 5.82
N HIS A 319 -14.43 4.97 5.51
CA HIS A 319 -13.14 4.94 4.83
C HIS A 319 -12.05 5.48 5.75
N TYR A 320 -11.04 4.66 6.02
CA TYR A 320 -9.86 5.05 6.78
C TYR A 320 -8.79 5.60 5.85
N LEU A 321 -8.46 6.87 6.00
CA LEU A 321 -7.45 7.58 5.24
C LEU A 321 -6.19 7.74 6.09
N SER A 322 -5.07 7.20 5.64
CA SER A 322 -3.78 7.40 6.32
C SER A 322 -3.32 8.84 6.07
N VAL A 323 -3.00 9.57 7.14
CA VAL A 323 -2.54 10.96 7.06
C VAL A 323 -1.19 11.12 7.75
N PRO A 324 -0.15 11.58 7.02
CA PRO A 324 1.19 11.74 7.56
C PRO A 324 1.35 13.11 8.24
N GLY A 325 0.90 13.25 9.48
CA GLY A 325 1.00 14.51 10.24
C GLY A 325 0.89 14.33 11.76
N PRO A 326 1.25 15.38 12.54
CA PRO A 326 1.05 15.38 13.99
C PRO A 326 -0.43 15.19 14.34
N VAL A 327 -0.74 14.38 15.35
CA VAL A 327 -2.13 14.04 15.70
C VAL A 327 -2.95 15.29 16.05
N GLU A 328 -2.34 16.30 16.66
CA GLU A 328 -2.99 17.54 17.05
C GLU A 328 -3.46 18.35 15.83
N GLU A 329 -2.63 18.48 14.81
CA GLU A 329 -2.98 19.18 13.56
C GLU A 329 -4.04 18.40 12.77
N VAL A 330 -3.96 17.06 12.78
CA VAL A 330 -4.96 16.21 12.15
C VAL A 330 -6.31 16.33 12.86
N LEU A 331 -6.31 16.38 14.19
CA LEU A 331 -7.51 16.59 14.99
C LEU A 331 -8.13 17.95 14.72
N GLU A 332 -7.34 19.03 14.66
CA GLU A 332 -7.84 20.37 14.34
C GLU A 332 -8.55 20.39 12.98
N ALA A 333 -7.89 19.89 11.92
CA ALA A 333 -8.50 19.79 10.59
C ALA A 333 -9.77 18.92 10.59
N ALA A 334 -9.75 17.81 11.34
CA ALA A 334 -10.90 16.90 11.42
C ALA A 334 -12.11 17.53 12.13
N HIS A 335 -11.90 18.38 13.15
CA HIS A 335 -12.98 19.13 13.80
C HIS A 335 -13.60 20.16 12.85
N ASP A 336 -12.82 20.71 11.93
CA ASP A 336 -13.30 21.59 10.85
C ASP A 336 -13.98 20.81 9.70
N GLY A 337 -14.06 19.48 9.80
CA GLY A 337 -14.66 18.62 8.78
C GLY A 337 -13.75 18.38 7.57
N HIS A 338 -12.45 18.60 7.72
CA HIS A 338 -11.46 18.44 6.66
C HIS A 338 -10.49 17.27 6.93
N VAL A 339 -10.08 16.59 5.85
CA VAL A 339 -8.95 15.65 5.93
C VAL A 339 -7.67 16.46 5.89
N TRP A 340 -6.83 16.33 6.92
CA TRP A 340 -5.56 17.04 6.98
C TRP A 340 -4.73 16.76 5.73
N GLN A 341 -4.17 17.82 5.15
CA GLN A 341 -3.22 17.74 4.07
C GLN A 341 -1.95 18.43 4.52
N ARG A 342 -0.80 17.82 4.21
CA ARG A 342 0.49 18.46 4.45
C ARG A 342 0.45 19.84 3.77
N PRO A 343 0.70 20.94 4.50
CA PRO A 343 0.76 22.26 3.91
C PRO A 343 1.68 22.21 2.69
N ALA A 344 1.17 22.61 1.53
CA ALA A 344 1.97 22.68 0.33
C ALA A 344 3.14 23.63 0.62
N THR A 345 4.36 23.09 0.64
CA THR A 345 5.56 23.92 0.75
C THR A 345 5.50 24.91 -0.40
N ARG A 346 5.25 26.20 -0.13
CA ARG A 346 5.18 27.23 -1.18
C ARG A 346 6.53 27.27 -1.90
N GLY A 347 6.55 26.65 -3.06
CA GLY A 347 7.64 26.58 -4.02
C GLY A 347 7.06 26.11 -5.33
N VAL A 348 7.54 26.66 -6.45
CA VAL A 348 7.13 26.25 -7.80
C VAL A 348 7.22 24.73 -7.89
N ALA A 349 6.15 24.07 -8.35
CA ALA A 349 6.16 22.62 -8.59
C ALA A 349 7.45 22.30 -9.37
N PRO A 350 8.32 21.42 -8.86
CA PRO A 350 9.61 21.18 -9.50
C PRO A 350 9.34 20.79 -10.94
N ASP A 351 9.83 21.61 -11.86
CA ASP A 351 9.72 21.37 -13.29
C ASP A 351 10.47 20.06 -13.59
N ASN A 352 9.70 18.98 -13.64
CA ASN A 352 10.26 17.65 -13.70
C ASN A 352 10.59 17.35 -15.16
N ALA A 353 11.79 17.80 -15.57
CA ALA A 353 12.27 17.68 -16.94
C ALA A 353 12.23 16.24 -17.46
N ALA A 354 12.38 15.24 -16.58
CA ALA A 354 12.22 13.83 -16.93
C ALA A 354 10.77 13.47 -17.29
N VAL A 355 9.79 14.02 -16.57
CA VAL A 355 8.36 13.83 -16.88
C VAL A 355 8.00 14.53 -18.19
N ARG A 356 8.52 15.75 -18.45
CA ARG A 356 8.34 16.39 -19.76
C ARG A 356 9.02 15.65 -20.89
N ALA A 357 10.25 15.16 -20.69
CA ALA A 357 10.96 14.38 -21.70
C ALA A 357 10.24 13.06 -22.00
N ALA A 358 9.68 12.42 -20.96
CA ALA A 358 8.85 11.23 -21.12
C ALA A 358 7.54 11.54 -21.85
N LEU A 359 6.86 12.66 -21.55
CA LEU A 359 5.66 13.09 -22.26
C LEU A 359 5.94 13.47 -23.72
N ALA A 360 7.03 14.19 -23.98
CA ALA A 360 7.46 14.55 -25.34
C ALA A 360 7.87 13.32 -26.16
N ALA A 361 8.60 12.38 -25.56
CA ALA A 361 8.92 11.09 -26.20
C ALA A 361 7.64 10.27 -26.47
N HIS A 362 6.63 10.39 -25.60
CA HIS A 362 5.36 9.72 -25.77
C HIS A 362 4.50 10.33 -26.89
N GLU A 363 4.49 11.66 -27.03
CA GLU A 363 3.85 12.37 -28.16
C GLU A 363 4.52 12.03 -29.50
N ILE A 364 5.85 12.00 -29.55
CA ILE A 364 6.61 11.61 -30.76
C ILE A 364 6.33 10.14 -31.15
N SER A 365 6.16 9.23 -30.17
CA SER A 365 5.79 7.83 -30.42
C SER A 365 4.34 7.66 -30.92
N ARG A 366 3.48 8.64 -30.67
CA ARG A 366 2.09 8.65 -31.12
C ARG A 366 2.00 9.05 -32.60
N ASP A 367 2.81 10.02 -33.03
CA ASP A 367 2.90 10.45 -34.44
C ASP A 367 3.54 9.39 -35.33
N GLN A 368 4.48 8.59 -34.82
CA GLN A 368 5.10 7.49 -35.59
C GLN A 368 4.21 6.25 -35.76
N ARG A 369 3.05 6.18 -35.09
CA ARG A 369 2.04 5.11 -35.26
C ARG A 369 0.89 5.48 -36.20
N GLY A 370 1.05 6.55 -36.98
CA GLY A 370 0.14 6.92 -38.05
C GLY A 370 0.40 6.14 -39.35
N LEU A 371 -0.46 5.15 -39.60
CA LEU A 371 -0.91 4.69 -40.94
C LEU A 371 0.15 4.11 -41.90
N GLU A 372 0.61 2.87 -41.64
CA GLU A 372 0.83 1.93 -42.74
C GLU A 372 -0.34 0.94 -42.80
N THR A 373 -1.34 1.27 -43.62
CA THR A 373 -2.39 0.33 -44.01
C THR A 373 -1.87 -0.43 -45.22
N PRO A 374 -1.70 -1.77 -45.19
CA PRO A 374 -1.32 -2.49 -46.39
C PRO A 374 -2.51 -2.50 -47.35
N ARG A 375 -2.35 -1.90 -48.53
CA ARG A 375 -3.26 -2.07 -49.66
C ARG A 375 -2.92 -3.37 -50.41
N ALA A 376 -3.97 -4.17 -50.57
CA ALA A 376 -4.21 -5.27 -51.52
C ALA A 376 -3.27 -6.49 -51.48
#